data_AF-B6XF58-F1
#
_entry.id   AF-B6XF58-F1
#
_cell.length_a   1.000
_cell.length_b   1.000
_cell.length_c   1.000
_cell.angle_alpha   90.00
_cell.angle_beta   90.00
_cell.angle_gamma   90.00
#
_symmetry.space_group_name_H-M   'P 1'
#
loop_
_entity.id
_entity.type
_entity.pdbx_description
1 polymer ?
#
loop_
_entity_poly.entity_id
_entity_poly.type
_entity_poly.pdbx_seq_one_letter_code
_entity_poly.pdbx_strand_id
1 'polypeptide(L)'
;MKMKKDIVLSLVAVFSGVLLTLMIMSNSYLSTFTSPLQASWLTHGIGSMVAVLIWLVVKKRFGKGKPAKKIPHWSYLGGIPGAFTVLLAAITVNSPLSLSGSIVLMLTGQIVTGLLIDHMGLLGLAQRKIAKKDYLTVLFLLVGSTLIIMGR
;
A
#
# COMPACT_ATOMS: atom_id res chain seq x y z
N MET A 1 -11.66 -23.46 -13.72
CA MET A 1 -10.80 -23.39 -12.50
C MET A 1 -9.98 -22.09 -12.40
N LYS A 2 -9.46 -21.54 -13.52
CA LYS A 2 -8.69 -20.28 -13.56
C LYS A 2 -9.48 -19.05 -13.07
N MET A 3 -10.69 -18.84 -13.60
CA MET A 3 -11.58 -17.74 -13.18
C MET A 3 -11.87 -17.70 -11.66
N LYS A 4 -12.06 -18.86 -11.00
CA LYS A 4 -12.29 -18.89 -9.55
C LYS A 4 -11.06 -18.39 -8.77
N LYS A 5 -9.85 -18.67 -9.25
CA LYS A 5 -8.62 -18.18 -8.63
C LYS A 5 -8.46 -16.68 -8.82
N ASP A 6 -8.77 -16.16 -10.00
CA ASP A 6 -8.66 -14.72 -10.29
C ASP A 6 -9.62 -13.90 -9.41
N ILE A 7 -10.85 -14.38 -9.19
CA ILE A 7 -11.81 -13.75 -8.28
C ILE A 7 -11.29 -13.74 -6.84
N VAL A 8 -10.77 -14.87 -6.37
CA VAL A 8 -10.21 -14.97 -5.00
C VAL A 8 -9.04 -13.99 -4.80
N LEU A 9 -8.14 -13.89 -5.78
CA LEU A 9 -7.02 -12.94 -5.70
C LEU A 9 -7.49 -11.49 -5.67
N SER A 10 -8.49 -11.13 -6.48
CA SER A 10 -9.10 -9.80 -6.45
C SER A 10 -9.73 -9.49 -5.09
N LEU A 11 -10.44 -10.45 -4.49
CA LEU A 11 -11.03 -10.27 -3.15
C LEU A 11 -9.95 -10.09 -2.07
N VAL A 12 -8.84 -10.84 -2.16
CA VAL A 12 -7.70 -10.66 -1.25
C VAL A 12 -7.08 -9.27 -1.41
N ALA A 13 -6.93 -8.77 -2.63
CA ALA A 13 -6.43 -7.42 -2.89
C ALA A 13 -7.36 -6.34 -2.32
N VAL A 14 -8.68 -6.48 -2.51
CA VAL A 14 -9.68 -5.58 -1.92
C VAL A 14 -9.59 -5.59 -0.39
N PHE A 15 -9.52 -6.78 0.21
CA PHE A 15 -9.40 -6.90 1.66
C PHE A 15 -8.11 -6.28 2.19
N SER A 16 -6.99 -6.40 1.47
CA SER A 16 -5.75 -5.70 1.80
C SER A 16 -5.93 -4.18 1.79
N GLY A 17 -6.72 -3.62 0.87
CA GLY A 17 -7.06 -2.20 0.84
C GLY A 17 -7.88 -1.75 2.07
N VAL A 18 -8.80 -2.60 2.55
CA VAL A 18 -9.54 -2.34 3.79
C VAL A 18 -8.59 -2.28 4.98
N LEU A 19 -7.69 -3.27 5.11
CA LEU A 19 -6.70 -3.29 6.20
C LEU A 19 -5.76 -2.08 6.14
N LEU A 20 -5.31 -1.69 4.95
CA LEU A 20 -4.48 -0.50 4.75
C LEU A 20 -5.21 0.77 5.22
N THR A 21 -6.50 0.90 4.89
CA THR A 21 -7.34 2.03 5.32
C THR A 21 -7.51 2.07 6.84
N LEU A 22 -7.79 0.93 7.48
CA LEU A 22 -7.91 0.82 8.94
C LEU A 22 -6.60 1.16 9.64
N MET A 23 -5.46 0.71 9.09
CA MET A 23 -4.13 1.06 9.60
C MET A 23 -3.89 2.56 9.49
N ILE A 24 -4.14 3.18 8.33
CA ILE A 24 -4.00 4.63 8.13
C ILE A 24 -4.87 5.39 9.13
N MET A 25 -6.16 5.05 9.23
CA MET A 25 -7.09 5.69 10.17
C MET A 25 -6.60 5.59 11.62
N SER A 26 -6.21 4.39 12.07
CA SER A 26 -5.75 4.17 13.45
C SER A 26 -4.46 4.94 13.75
N ASN A 27 -3.50 4.93 12.81
CA ASN A 27 -2.24 5.66 12.93
C ASN A 27 -2.47 7.18 12.96
N SER A 28 -3.32 7.70 12.06
CA SER A 28 -3.66 9.11 12.01
C SER A 28 -4.39 9.55 13.29
N TYR A 29 -5.29 8.72 13.82
CA TYR A 29 -5.96 8.99 15.10
C TYR A 29 -4.96 9.02 16.26
N LEU A 30 -4.07 8.04 16.37
CA LEU A 30 -3.01 8.02 17.39
C LEU A 30 -2.12 9.26 17.32
N SER A 31 -1.85 9.78 16.12
CA SER A 31 -1.02 10.98 15.95
C SER A 31 -1.65 12.25 16.53
N THR A 32 -2.96 12.28 16.76
CA THR A 32 -3.64 13.42 17.41
C THR A 32 -3.30 13.56 18.90
N PHE A 33 -2.88 12.47 19.54
CA PHE A 33 -2.44 12.43 20.94
C PHE A 33 -0.91 12.39 21.08
N THR A 34 -0.17 12.29 19.97
CA THR A 34 1.28 12.07 19.96
C THR A 34 1.94 12.97 18.91
N SER A 35 2.65 12.39 17.93
CA SER A 35 3.11 13.05 16.73
C SER A 35 3.05 12.07 15.55
N PRO A 36 3.02 12.54 14.29
CA PRO A 36 3.02 11.66 13.11
C PRO A 36 4.19 10.66 13.11
N LEU A 37 5.37 11.09 13.58
CA LEU A 37 6.55 10.24 13.66
C LEU A 37 6.40 9.15 14.75
N GLN A 38 5.95 9.52 15.95
CA GLN A 38 5.74 8.56 17.05
C GLN A 38 4.63 7.55 16.73
N ALA A 39 3.52 8.01 16.13
CA ALA A 39 2.43 7.14 15.70
C ALA A 39 2.90 6.13 14.63
N SER A 40 3.67 6.59 13.63
CA SER A 40 4.24 5.73 12.59
C SER A 40 5.15 4.66 13.17
N TRP A 41 6.03 5.06 14.10
CA TRP A 41 6.94 4.15 14.80
C TRP A 41 6.18 3.09 15.60
N LEU A 42 5.19 3.49 16.41
CA LEU A 42 4.44 2.54 17.24
C LEU A 42 3.60 1.58 16.38
N THR A 43 2.92 2.09 15.35
CA THR A 43 2.11 1.28 14.42
C THR A 43 2.96 0.23 13.70
N HIS A 44 4.13 0.62 13.18
CA HIS A 44 5.06 -0.31 12.53
C HIS A 44 5.75 -1.24 13.51
N GLY A 45 6.04 -0.79 14.74
CA GLY A 45 6.61 -1.62 15.79
C GLY A 45 5.67 -2.77 16.15
N ILE A 46 4.41 -2.47 16.45
CA ILE A 46 3.37 -3.48 16.73
C ILE A 46 3.17 -4.38 15.50
N GLY A 47 3.05 -3.79 14.31
CA GLY A 47 2.91 -4.54 13.06
C GLY A 47 4.06 -5.52 12.82
N SER A 48 5.29 -5.12 13.13
CA SER A 48 6.49 -5.96 13.02
C SER A 48 6.47 -7.12 14.01
N MET A 49 6.06 -6.88 15.26
CA MET A 49 5.87 -7.95 16.24
C MET A 49 4.83 -8.98 15.77
N VAL A 50 3.69 -8.52 15.27
CA VAL A 50 2.65 -9.39 14.70
C VAL A 50 3.18 -10.16 13.49
N ALA A 51 3.93 -9.52 12.60
CA ALA A 51 4.54 -10.18 11.43
C ALA A 51 5.52 -11.29 11.83
N VAL A 52 6.32 -11.08 12.89
CA VAL A 52 7.20 -12.11 13.45
C VAL A 52 6.39 -13.30 13.98
N LEU A 53 5.31 -13.05 14.73
CA LEU A 53 4.44 -14.12 15.22
C LEU A 53 3.81 -14.94 14.08
N ILE A 54 3.27 -14.26 13.06
CA ILE A 54 2.73 -14.90 11.87
C ILE A 54 3.81 -15.75 11.19
N TRP A 55 5.02 -15.20 11.01
CA TRP A 55 6.13 -15.92 10.41
C TRP A 55 6.50 -17.19 11.18
N LEU A 56 6.56 -17.14 12.51
CA LEU A 56 6.85 -18.31 13.35
C LEU A 56 5.77 -19.40 13.20
N VAL A 57 4.50 -19.02 13.18
CA VAL A 57 3.37 -19.97 13.01
C VAL A 57 3.39 -20.60 11.62
N VAL A 58 3.57 -19.79 10.57
CA VAL A 58 3.58 -20.24 9.18
C VAL A 58 4.79 -21.14 8.91
N LYS A 59 5.98 -20.74 9.38
CA LYS A 59 7.21 -21.55 9.26
C LYS A 59 7.07 -22.90 9.96
N LYS A 60 6.42 -22.95 11.13
CA LYS A 60 6.15 -24.20 11.84
C LYS A 60 5.18 -25.09 11.07
N ARG A 61 4.16 -24.53 10.41
CA ARG A 61 3.11 -25.27 9.70
C ARG A 61 3.52 -25.75 8.31
N PHE A 62 4.33 -24.98 7.58
CA PHE A 62 4.64 -25.24 6.16
C PHE A 62 6.13 -25.51 5.88
N GLY A 63 6.98 -25.52 6.91
CA GLY A 63 8.41 -25.81 6.80
C GLY A 63 9.24 -24.66 6.22
N LYS A 64 10.51 -24.93 5.89
CA LYS A 64 11.37 -23.97 5.18
C LYS A 64 10.92 -23.90 3.72
N GLY A 65 10.68 -22.69 3.21
CA GLY A 65 10.44 -22.46 1.78
C GLY A 65 11.62 -22.94 0.92
N LYS A 66 11.40 -23.01 -0.40
CA LYS A 66 12.46 -23.39 -1.36
C LYS A 66 13.68 -22.48 -1.18
N PRO A 67 14.92 -23.00 -1.35
CA PRO A 67 16.12 -22.17 -1.31
C PRO A 67 15.97 -21.04 -2.34
N ALA A 68 15.97 -19.80 -1.85
CA ALA A 68 15.81 -18.64 -2.70
C ALA A 68 17.08 -18.47 -3.55
N LYS A 69 16.90 -18.15 -4.84
CA LYS A 69 17.95 -17.47 -5.61
C LYS A 69 18.42 -16.23 -4.85
N LYS A 70 19.62 -15.73 -5.16
CA LYS A 70 20.19 -14.49 -4.57
C LYS A 70 19.12 -13.39 -4.54
N ILE A 71 18.63 -13.06 -3.35
CA ILE A 71 17.54 -12.10 -3.15
C ILE A 71 18.12 -10.68 -3.32
N PRO A 72 17.53 -9.80 -4.14
CA PRO A 72 18.01 -8.44 -4.31
C PRO A 72 17.97 -7.67 -2.98
N HIS A 73 19.08 -7.02 -2.60
CA HIS A 73 19.18 -6.29 -1.32
C HIS A 73 18.16 -5.16 -1.17
N TRP A 74 17.77 -4.51 -2.26
CA TRP A 74 16.76 -3.44 -2.24
C TRP A 74 15.37 -3.95 -1.77
N SER A 75 15.07 -5.24 -1.94
CA SER A 75 13.76 -5.79 -1.57
C SER A 75 13.48 -5.74 -0.06
N TYR A 76 14.54 -5.70 0.76
CA TYR A 76 14.44 -5.53 2.21
C TYR A 76 14.14 -4.09 2.62
N LEU A 77 14.30 -3.12 1.72
CA LEU A 77 14.10 -1.70 2.00
C LEU A 77 12.63 -1.26 1.86
N GLY A 78 11.71 -2.17 1.52
CA GLY A 78 10.28 -1.85 1.33
C GLY A 78 9.58 -1.26 2.56
N GLY A 79 10.11 -1.51 3.77
CA GLY A 79 9.61 -0.89 5.00
C GLY A 79 9.82 0.63 5.07
N ILE A 80 10.85 1.16 4.39
CA ILE A 80 11.17 2.59 4.39
C ILE A 80 10.01 3.41 3.77
N PRO A 81 9.59 3.17 2.50
CA PRO A 81 8.45 3.90 1.95
C PRO A 81 7.15 3.65 2.72
N GLY A 82 6.97 2.48 3.34
CA GLY A 82 5.81 2.21 4.21
C GLY A 82 5.74 3.14 5.44
N ALA A 83 6.87 3.31 6.14
CA ALA A 83 6.96 4.19 7.30
C ALA A 83 6.69 5.67 6.93
N PHE A 84 7.24 6.13 5.80
CA PHE A 84 6.95 7.47 5.28
C PHE A 84 5.49 7.62 4.87
N THR A 85 4.91 6.60 4.23
CA THR A 85 3.53 6.64 3.75
C THR A 85 2.56 6.88 4.91
N VAL A 86 2.68 6.15 6.02
CA VAL A 86 1.75 6.34 7.16
C VAL A 86 2.04 7.63 7.94
N LEU A 87 3.30 8.05 8.00
CA LEU A 87 3.67 9.34 8.61
C LEU A 87 3.04 10.50 7.84
N LEU A 88 3.19 10.51 6.51
CA LEU A 88 2.59 11.54 5.66
C LEU A 88 1.06 11.44 5.68
N ALA A 89 0.50 10.23 5.72
CA ALA A 89 -0.94 10.03 5.85
C ALA A 89 -1.49 10.60 7.17
N ALA A 90 -0.75 10.51 8.29
CA ALA A 90 -1.17 11.16 9.54
C ALA A 90 -1.29 12.68 9.40
N ILE A 91 -0.38 13.30 8.65
CA ILE A 91 -0.41 14.75 8.39
C ILE A 91 -1.62 15.10 7.49
N THR A 92 -1.82 14.37 6.39
CA THR A 92 -2.88 14.69 5.43
C THR A 92 -4.27 14.36 5.96
N VAL A 93 -4.44 13.24 6.67
CA VAL A 93 -5.74 12.83 7.24
C VAL A 93 -6.22 13.83 8.31
N ASN A 94 -5.31 14.37 9.12
CA ASN A 94 -5.61 15.37 10.14
C ASN A 94 -5.59 16.82 9.62
N SER A 95 -5.59 16.99 8.29
CA SER A 95 -5.74 18.27 7.62
C SER A 95 -7.14 18.41 7.01
N PRO A 96 -7.48 19.54 6.35
CA PRO A 96 -8.73 19.66 5.60
C PRO A 96 -8.93 18.62 4.48
N LEU A 97 -7.92 17.82 4.15
CA LEU A 97 -8.02 16.69 3.21
C LEU A 97 -8.94 15.57 3.69
N SER A 98 -9.15 15.42 5.01
CA SER A 98 -9.87 14.29 5.62
C SER A 98 -9.28 12.92 5.25
N LEU A 99 -9.87 11.84 5.77
CA LEU A 99 -9.43 10.48 5.48
C LEU A 99 -9.64 10.11 4.01
N SER A 100 -10.83 10.40 3.46
CA SER A 100 -11.19 10.02 2.09
C SER A 100 -10.38 10.79 1.04
N GLY A 101 -10.20 12.10 1.23
CA GLY A 101 -9.39 12.92 0.33
C GLY A 101 -7.90 12.56 0.38
N SER A 102 -7.39 12.16 1.54
CA SER A 102 -6.01 11.66 1.66
C SER A 102 -5.83 10.33 0.92
N ILE A 103 -6.72 9.36 1.14
CA ILE A 103 -6.63 8.04 0.50
C ILE A 103 -6.73 8.14 -1.02
N VAL A 104 -7.63 8.97 -1.56
CA VAL A 104 -7.78 9.05 -3.03
C VAL A 104 -6.56 9.66 -3.72
N LEU A 105 -5.89 10.64 -3.09
CA LEU A 105 -4.63 11.20 -3.60
C LEU A 105 -3.47 10.20 -3.45
N MET A 106 -3.44 9.45 -2.35
CA MET A 106 -2.47 8.36 -2.18
C MET A 106 -2.64 7.28 -3.25
N LEU A 107 -3.89 6.85 -3.52
CA LEU A 107 -4.20 5.90 -4.60
C LEU A 107 -3.80 6.45 -5.96
N THR A 108 -3.97 7.75 -6.19
CA THR A 108 -3.48 8.42 -7.41
C THR A 108 -1.98 8.25 -7.58
N GLY A 109 -1.20 8.58 -6.55
CA GLY A 109 0.25 8.38 -6.57
C GLY A 109 0.64 6.90 -6.78
N GLN A 110 -0.02 5.98 -6.07
CA GLN A 110 0.23 4.54 -6.17
C GLN A 110 0.01 4.01 -7.60
N ILE A 111 -1.10 4.38 -8.25
CA ILE A 111 -1.41 3.92 -9.60
C ILE A 111 -0.44 4.52 -10.62
N VAL A 112 -0.15 5.83 -10.55
CA VAL A 112 0.80 6.47 -11.47
C VAL A 112 2.19 5.86 -11.34
N THR A 113 2.70 5.72 -10.12
CA THR A 113 4.01 5.09 -9.89
C THR A 113 4.03 3.62 -10.29
N GLY A 114 2.96 2.87 -10.05
CA GLY A 114 2.83 1.48 -10.49
C GLY A 114 2.92 1.34 -12.01
N LEU A 115 2.21 2.19 -12.75
CA LEU A 115 2.29 2.22 -14.22
C LEU A 115 3.69 2.56 -14.73
N LEU A 116 4.40 3.49 -14.07
CA LEU A 116 5.77 3.84 -14.42
C LEU A 116 6.74 2.67 -14.16
N ILE A 117 6.62 2.01 -13.00
CA ILE A 117 7.43 0.85 -12.65
C ILE A 117 7.21 -0.29 -13.65
N ASP A 118 5.96 -0.60 -13.98
CA ASP A 118 5.59 -1.61 -14.98
C ASP A 118 6.13 -1.24 -16.37
N HIS A 119 6.06 0.04 -16.74
CA HIS A 119 6.51 0.50 -18.04
C HIS A 119 8.02 0.44 -18.23
N MET A 120 8.75 0.77 -17.17
CA MET A 120 10.21 0.76 -17.15
C MET A 120 10.79 -0.62 -16.83
N GLY A 121 9.96 -1.59 -16.43
CA GLY A 121 10.43 -2.91 -16.01
C GLY A 121 11.33 -2.85 -14.77
N LEU A 122 11.11 -1.86 -13.90
CA LEU A 122 11.94 -1.66 -12.71
C LEU A 122 11.76 -2.84 -11.73
N LEU A 123 12.74 -3.00 -10.83
CA LEU A 123 12.67 -3.97 -9.74
C LEU A 123 12.56 -5.45 -10.19
N GLY A 124 12.96 -5.74 -11.43
CA GLY A 124 12.92 -7.08 -12.01
C GLY A 124 11.54 -7.51 -12.51
N LEU A 125 10.62 -6.56 -12.68
CA LEU A 125 9.30 -6.80 -13.27
C LEU A 125 9.38 -6.91 -14.79
N ALA A 126 8.44 -7.66 -15.37
CA ALA A 126 8.32 -7.76 -16.82
C ALA A 126 7.87 -6.41 -17.41
N GLN A 127 8.67 -5.87 -18.32
CA GLN A 127 8.37 -4.58 -18.95
C GLN A 127 7.07 -4.64 -19.75
N ARG A 128 6.17 -3.70 -19.48
CA ARG A 128 4.88 -3.55 -20.16
C ARG A 128 4.85 -2.28 -21.01
N LYS A 129 4.25 -2.32 -22.19
CA LYS A 129 3.97 -1.09 -22.97
C LYS A 129 2.77 -0.36 -22.39
N ILE A 130 2.87 0.96 -22.23
CA ILE A 130 1.71 1.80 -21.88
C ILE A 130 0.70 1.71 -23.02
N ALA A 131 -0.53 1.35 -22.67
CA ALA A 131 -1.66 1.26 -23.58
C ALA A 131 -2.56 2.49 -23.46
N LYS A 132 -3.39 2.74 -24.47
CA LYS A 132 -4.41 3.82 -24.44
C LYS A 132 -5.32 3.76 -23.20
N LYS A 133 -5.58 2.56 -22.69
CA LYS A 133 -6.40 2.33 -21.49
C LYS A 133 -5.74 2.85 -20.21
N ASP A 134 -4.41 2.89 -20.14
CA ASP A 134 -3.71 3.41 -18.96
C ASP A 134 -3.91 4.92 -18.84
N TYR A 135 -3.88 5.65 -19.97
CA TYR A 135 -4.20 7.09 -19.98
C TYR A 135 -5.64 7.36 -19.54
N LEU A 136 -6.61 6.57 -20.00
CA LEU A 136 -7.99 6.68 -19.53
C LEU A 136 -8.10 6.38 -18.04
N THR A 137 -7.36 5.39 -17.54
CA THR A 137 -7.33 5.05 -16.11
C THR A 137 -6.83 6.22 -15.28
N VAL A 138 -5.71 6.84 -15.67
CA VAL A 138 -5.17 8.02 -15.00
C VAL A 138 -6.15 9.20 -15.08
N LEU A 139 -6.78 9.43 -16.23
CA LEU A 139 -7.76 10.49 -16.39
C LEU A 139 -8.96 10.30 -15.44
N PHE A 140 -9.60 9.13 -15.43
CA PHE A 140 -10.73 8.85 -14.55
C PHE A 140 -10.34 8.90 -13.08
N LEU A 141 -9.12 8.46 -12.74
CA LEU A 141 -8.60 8.54 -11.38
C LEU A 141 -8.43 9.99 -10.92
N LEU A 142 -7.89 10.87 -11.77
CA LEU A 142 -7.75 12.29 -11.46
C LEU A 142 -9.11 12.97 -11.31
N VAL A 143 -10.05 12.70 -12.22
CA VAL A 143 -11.42 13.24 -12.15
C VAL A 143 -12.15 12.73 -10.90
N GLY A 144 -12.07 11.44 -10.59
CA GLY A 144 -12.66 10.89 -9.37
C GLY A 144 -12.05 11.49 -8.10
N SER A 145 -10.73 11.69 -8.12
CA SER A 145 -10.02 12.34 -7.01
C SER A 145 -10.47 13.77 -6.80
N THR A 146 -10.57 14.58 -7.85
CA THR A 146 -11.04 15.97 -7.72
C THR A 146 -12.48 16.03 -7.24
N LEU A 147 -13.37 15.16 -7.71
CA LEU A 147 -14.76 15.10 -7.25
C LEU A 147 -14.88 14.77 -5.76
N ILE A 148 -14.16 13.76 -5.27
CA ILE A 148 -14.11 13.42 -3.83
C ILE A 148 -13.54 14.60 -3.03
N ILE A 149 -12.56 15.29 -3.60
CA ILE A 149 -11.92 16.44 -2.97
C ILE A 149 -12.83 17.67 -2.92
N MET A 150 -13.69 17.89 -3.91
CA MET A 150 -14.59 19.04 -3.96
C MET A 150 -15.91 18.78 -3.22
N GLY A 151 -16.32 17.52 -3.10
CA GLY A 151 -17.57 17.12 -2.43
C GLY A 151 -17.48 16.99 -0.90
N ARG A 152 -16.44 17.56 -0.28
CA ARG A 152 -16.22 17.56 1.18
C ARG A 152 -16.52 18.92 1.78
#